data_AF-U2YTT8-F1
#
_entry.id   AF-U2YTT8-F1
#
_cell.length_a   1.000
_cell.length_b   1.000
_cell.length_c   1.000
_cell.angle_alpha   90.00
_cell.angle_beta   90.00
_cell.angle_gamma   90.00
#
_symmetry.space_group_name_H-M   'P 1'
#
loop_
_entity.id
_entity.type
_entity.pdbx_description
1 polymer ?
#
loop_
_entity_poly.entity_id
_entity_poly.type
_entity_poly.pdbx_seq_one_letter_code
_entity_poly.pdbx_strand_id
1 'polypeptide(L)' 'MHYDPWYLGKGLDFLSRTVETYPYAELIDAEFDLVDVSTALQKADAREMTRPSLVPGHGR' A
#
# COMPACT_ATOMS: atom_id res chain seq x y z
N MET A 1 -14.51 -11.58 10.39
CA MET A 1 -15.43 -10.87 9.47
C MET A 1 -15.00 -11.19 8.06
N HIS A 2 -15.84 -11.85 7.27
CA HIS A 2 -15.54 -12.11 5.86
C HIS A 2 -16.21 -11.00 5.05
N TYR A 3 -15.43 -10.25 4.27
CA TYR A 3 -16.00 -9.28 3.35
C TYR A 3 -16.69 -10.02 2.22
N ASP A 4 -17.86 -9.55 1.79
CA ASP A 4 -18.50 -10.15 0.63
C ASP A 4 -17.64 -9.92 -0.63
N PRO A 5 -17.54 -10.90 -1.54
CA PRO A 5 -16.64 -10.82 -2.70
C PRO A 5 -16.86 -9.59 -3.60
N TRP A 6 -18.07 -9.04 -3.64
CA TRP A 6 -18.42 -7.88 -4.47
C TRP A 6 -17.86 -6.55 -3.96
N TYR A 7 -17.39 -6.47 -2.71
CA TYR A 7 -16.81 -5.23 -2.19
C TYR A 7 -15.52 -4.85 -2.90
N LEU A 8 -14.75 -5.83 -3.41
CA LEU A 8 -13.58 -5.55 -4.23
C LEU A 8 -13.96 -4.77 -5.49
N GLY A 9 -15.01 -5.20 -6.20
CA GLY A 9 -15.49 -4.51 -7.40
C GLY A 9 -15.91 -3.07 -7.13
N LYS A 10 -16.63 -2.83 -6.02
CA LYS A 10 -17.01 -1.47 -5.59
C LYS A 10 -15.78 -0.61 -5.26
N GLY A 11 -14.77 -1.21 -4.63
CA GLY A 11 -13.52 -0.52 -4.32
C GLY A 11 -12.74 -0.12 -5.58
N LEU A 12 -12.62 -1.03 -6.55
CA LEU A 12 -11.94 -0.76 -7.82
C LEU A 12 -12.67 0.30 -8.66
N ASP A 13 -14.01 0.25 -8.72
CA ASP A 13 -14.82 1.25 -9.41
C ASP A 13 -14.73 2.63 -8.74
N PHE A 14 -14.64 2.69 -7.42
CA PHE A 14 -14.35 3.94 -6.72
C PHE A 14 -12.97 4.48 -7.10
N LEU A 15 -11.92 3.66 -6.97
CA LEU A 15 -10.53 4.05 -7.25
C LEU A 15 -10.35 4.55 -8.69
N SER A 16 -10.96 3.88 -9.68
CA SER A 16 -10.84 4.30 -11.08
C SER A 16 -11.45 5.68 -11.36
N ARG A 17 -12.50 6.06 -10.63
CA ARG A 17 -13.18 7.36 -10.76
C ARG A 17 -12.43 8.48 -10.05
N THR A 18 -11.55 8.15 -9.10
CA THR A 18 -10.93 9.12 -8.20
C THR A 18 -9.41 9.16 -8.29
N VAL A 19 -8.78 8.30 -9.11
CA VAL A 19 -7.33 8.16 -9.20
C VAL A 19 -6.60 9.49 -9.47
N GLU A 20 -7.19 10.36 -10.30
CA GLU A 20 -6.65 11.69 -10.62
C GLU A 20 -7.11 12.79 -9.65
N THR A 21 -8.08 12.50 -8.77
CA THR A 21 -8.70 13.49 -7.88
C THR A 21 -8.00 13.57 -6.52
N TYR A 22 -7.47 12.44 -6.03
CA TYR A 22 -6.83 12.37 -4.72
C TYR A 22 -5.37 11.91 -4.83
N PRO A 23 -4.47 12.44 -3.99
CA PRO A 23 -3.04 12.13 -4.05
C PRO A 23 -2.75 10.77 -3.40
N TYR A 24 -3.19 9.67 -4.02
CA TYR A 24 -3.00 8.33 -3.46
C TYR A 24 -1.52 7.95 -3.29
N ALA A 25 -0.64 8.49 -4.14
CA ALA A 25 0.80 8.30 -4.03
C ALA A 25 1.37 8.84 -2.72
N GLU A 26 0.80 9.92 -2.18
CA GLU A 26 1.23 10.52 -0.90
C GLU A 26 0.79 9.69 0.32
N LEU A 27 -0.03 8.65 0.13
CA LEU A 27 -0.39 7.72 1.20
C LEU A 27 0.71 6.70 1.49
N ILE A 28 1.75 6.61 0.65
CA ILE A 28 2.89 5.71 0.87
C ILE A 28 3.96 6.48 1.65
N ASP A 29 4.26 6.02 2.87
CA ASP A 29 5.23 6.69 3.73
C ASP A 29 6.68 6.38 3.33
N ALA A 30 6.92 5.18 2.78
CA ALA A 30 8.19 4.76 2.21
C ALA A 30 8.06 3.53 1.33
N GLU A 31 9.05 3.38 0.45
CA GLU A 31 9.25 2.23 -0.40
C GLU A 31 10.45 1.42 0.08
N PHE A 32 10.33 0.11 0.04
CA PHE A 32 11.38 -0.84 0.37
C PHE A 32 11.52 -1.85 -0.77
N ASP A 33 12.74 -2.34 -1.00
CA ASP A 33 12.92 -3.51 -1.86
C ASP A 33 12.35 -4.76 -1.16
N LEU A 34 12.01 -5.79 -1.94
CA LEU A 34 11.61 -7.09 -1.42
C LEU A 34 12.66 -7.70 -0.49
N VAL A 35 13.95 -7.45 -0.74
CA VAL A 35 15.01 -7.97 0.15
C VAL A 35 14.94 -7.37 1.56
N ASP A 36 14.33 -6.20 1.72
CA ASP A 36 14.21 -5.47 2.98
C ASP A 36 12.83 -5.67 3.65
N VAL A 37 12.06 -6.67 3.23
CA VAL A 37 10.70 -6.94 3.73
C VAL A 37 10.64 -7.04 5.26
N SER A 38 11.63 -7.66 5.90
CA SER A 38 11.66 -7.79 7.36
C SER A 38 11.75 -6.43 8.06
N THR A 39 12.54 -5.51 7.51
CA THR A 39 12.68 -4.14 8.03
C THR A 39 11.41 -3.34 7.84
N ALA A 40 10.78 -3.44 6.67
CA ALA A 40 9.49 -2.79 6.40
C ALA A 40 8.41 -3.23 7.39
N LEU A 41 8.32 -4.55 7.67
CA LEU A 41 7.37 -5.11 8.63
C LEU A 41 7.65 -4.67 10.07
N GLN A 42 8.92 -4.67 10.50
CA GLN A 42 9.30 -4.20 11.84
C GLN A 42 8.94 -2.73 12.06
N LYS A 43 9.20 -1.87 11.07
CA LYS A 43 8.87 -0.44 11.13
C LYS A 43 7.36 -0.18 11.15
N ALA A 44 6.58 -0.97 10.43
CA ALA A 44 5.12 -0.92 10.49
C ALA A 44 4.60 -1.32 11.89
N ASP A 45 5.13 -2.40 12.46
CA ASP A 45 4.73 -2.89 13.78
C ASP A 45 5.06 -1.88 14.89
N ALA A 46 6.24 -1.25 14.81
CA ALA A 46 6.66 -0.18 15.70
C ALA A 46 5.87 1.14 15.51
N ARG A 47 4.98 1.22 14.51
CA ARG A 47 4.23 2.42 14.11
C ARG A 47 5.13 3.61 13.75
N GLU A 48 6.36 3.33 13.34
CA GLU A 48 7.24 4.36 12.76
C GLU A 48 6.75 4.80 11.39
N MET A 49 5.99 3.93 10.71
CA MET A 49 5.41 4.17 9.38
C MET A 49 4.00 3.55 9.33
N THR A 50 3.07 4.22 8.67
CA THR A 50 1.67 3.80 8.60
C THR A 50 1.42 2.88 7.39
N ARG A 51 2.09 3.15 6.26
CA ARG A 51 1.91 2.42 5.00
C ARG A 51 3.24 2.26 4.23
N PRO A 52 4.13 1.36 4.68
CA PRO A 52 5.28 0.98 3.86
C PRO A 52 4.83 0.15 2.65
N SER A 53 5.40 0.44 1.49
CA SER A 53 5.20 -0.31 0.25
C SER A 53 6.42 -1.17 -0.08
N LEU A 54 6.18 -2.37 -0.59
CA LEU A 54 7.24 -3.23 -1.14
C LEU A 54 7.22 -3.11 -2.66
N VAL A 55 8.31 -2.59 -3.23
CA VAL A 55 8.45 -2.38 -4.68
C VAL A 55 9.51 -3.34 -5.21
N PRO A 56 9.12 -4.39 -5.95
CA PRO A 56 10.08 -5.34 -6.51
C PRO A 56 11.06 -4.67 -7.49
N GLY A 57 12.36 -4.82 -7.24
CA GLY A 57 13.41 -4.31 -8.14
C GLY A 57 13.76 -2.82 -7.96
N HIS A 58 13.37 -2.21 -6.84
CA HIS A 58 13.74 -0.84 -6.49
C HIS A 58 15.26 -0.68 -6.23
N GLY A 59 15.95 -1.75 -5.80
CA GLY A 59 17.36 -1.75 -5.42
C GLY A 59 18.32 -2.33 -6.47
N ARG A 60 18.00 -2.27 -7.76
CA ARG A 60 18.93 -2.68 -8.84
C ARG A 60 19.84 -1.55 -9.31
#